data_AF-A0AAW0JVC0-F1
#
_entry.id   AF-A0AAW0JVC0-F1
#
_cell.length_a   1.000
_cell.length_b   1.000
_cell.length_c   1.000
_cell.angle_alpha   90.00
_cell.angle_beta   90.00
_cell.angle_gamma   90.00
#
_symmetry.space_group_name_H-M   'P 1'
#
loop_
_entity.id
_entity.type
_entity.pdbx_description
1 polymer ?
#
loop_
_entity_poly.entity_id
_entity_poly.type
_entity_poly.pdbx_seq_one_letter_code
_entity_poly.pdbx_strand_id
1 'polypeptide(L)'
;IMYCYAVNGRCTNPCHLWLTGCQGEMGSQLKRLPGFDDWIIEKENRPYIEALQEQKENLVYLTADAETVLEEPDQKKIYIVGGLVDRNRWKGITMKKAKEEGIQTVKLPIGNYLKMSRSQRRAQSNHMKIFHDVE
;
A
#
# COMPACT_ATOMS: atom_id res chain seq x y z
N ILE A 1 -7.31 -4.75 -5.09
CA ILE A 1 -6.73 -3.86 -6.12
C ILE A 1 -7.81 -3.08 -6.88
N MET A 2 -8.73 -3.72 -7.63
CA MET A 2 -9.81 -3.02 -8.36
C MET A 2 -10.60 -2.02 -7.50
N TYR A 3 -11.00 -2.41 -6.30
CA TYR A 3 -11.70 -1.53 -5.36
C TYR A 3 -10.88 -0.28 -5.02
N CYS A 4 -9.59 -0.44 -4.73
CA CYS A 4 -8.71 0.67 -4.38
C CYS A 4 -8.54 1.64 -5.56
N TYR A 5 -8.38 1.12 -6.78
CA TYR A 5 -8.34 1.94 -8.00
C TYR A 5 -9.65 2.74 -8.17
N ALA A 6 -10.80 2.07 -8.06
CA ALA A 6 -12.11 2.70 -8.22
C ALA A 6 -12.41 3.77 -7.15
N VAL A 7 -12.04 3.51 -5.88
CA VAL A 7 -12.20 4.48 -4.80
C VAL A 7 -11.25 5.66 -5.00
N ASN A 8 -10.01 5.41 -5.41
CA ASN A 8 -9.04 6.46 -5.66
C ASN A 8 -9.51 7.45 -6.75
N GLY A 9 -10.04 6.94 -7.86
CA GLY A 9 -10.58 7.77 -8.95
C GLY A 9 -11.80 8.62 -8.54
N ARG A 10 -12.43 8.33 -7.41
CA ARG A 10 -13.56 9.10 -6.86
C ARG A 10 -13.14 10.08 -5.76
N CYS A 11 -11.89 10.04 -5.33
CA CYS A 11 -11.38 10.98 -4.34
C CYS A 11 -11.31 12.39 -4.95
N THR A 12 -11.65 13.41 -4.15
CA THR A 12 -11.44 14.82 -4.55
C THR A 12 -9.97 15.14 -4.81
N ASN A 13 -9.08 14.32 -4.27
CA ASN A 13 -7.65 14.43 -4.41
C ASN A 13 -7.06 13.02 -4.51
N PRO A 14 -7.08 12.42 -5.72
CA PRO A 14 -6.58 11.07 -5.93
C PRO A 14 -5.10 10.95 -5.57
N CYS A 15 -4.74 9.80 -5.03
CA CYS A 15 -3.37 9.44 -4.80
C CYS A 15 -2.72 8.83 -6.04
N HIS A 16 -1.41 8.99 -6.18
CA HIS A 16 -0.66 8.28 -7.20
C HIS A 16 -0.49 6.82 -6.76
N LEU A 17 -1.13 5.90 -7.49
CA LEU A 17 -1.11 4.47 -7.21
C LEU A 17 -0.02 3.76 -8.00
N TRP A 18 0.69 2.86 -7.33
CA TRP A 18 1.65 1.95 -7.93
C TRP A 18 1.26 0.52 -7.57
N LEU A 19 1.39 -0.38 -8.54
CA LEU A 19 1.43 -1.82 -8.34
C LEU A 19 2.85 -2.27 -8.68
N THR A 20 3.56 -2.84 -7.71
CA THR A 20 4.89 -3.40 -7.95
C THR A 20 4.95 -4.87 -7.54
N GLY A 21 6.01 -5.58 -7.94
CA GLY A 21 6.10 -7.03 -7.79
C GLY A 21 5.17 -7.78 -8.74
N CYS A 22 4.75 -7.17 -9.85
CA CYS A 22 3.75 -7.71 -10.77
C CYS A 22 4.30 -8.81 -11.71
N GLN A 23 5.11 -9.72 -11.19
CA GLN A 23 5.74 -10.80 -11.95
C GLN A 23 5.00 -12.16 -11.80
N GLY A 24 5.34 -13.11 -12.67
CA GLY A 24 4.84 -14.49 -12.61
C GLY A 24 3.32 -14.63 -12.78
N GLU A 25 2.74 -15.56 -12.02
CA GLU A 25 1.30 -15.85 -12.06
C GLU A 25 0.47 -14.61 -11.70
N MET A 26 0.90 -13.84 -10.72
CA MET A 26 0.18 -12.65 -10.27
C MET A 26 0.07 -11.59 -11.37
N GLY A 27 1.18 -11.27 -12.02
CA GLY A 27 1.17 -10.35 -13.18
C GLY A 27 0.22 -10.84 -14.27
N SER A 28 0.18 -12.15 -14.50
CA SER A 28 -0.74 -12.77 -15.46
C SER A 28 -2.21 -12.63 -15.04
N GLN A 29 -2.53 -12.80 -13.75
CA GLN A 29 -3.88 -12.58 -13.24
C GLN A 29 -4.30 -11.10 -13.30
N LEU A 30 -3.38 -10.17 -12.99
CA LEU A 30 -3.64 -8.73 -13.06
C LEU A 30 -3.98 -8.27 -14.48
N LYS A 31 -3.25 -8.77 -15.49
CA LYS A 31 -3.52 -8.47 -16.92
C LYS A 31 -4.89 -8.95 -17.40
N ARG A 32 -5.50 -9.92 -16.72
CA ARG A 32 -6.86 -10.41 -17.04
C ARG A 32 -7.96 -9.51 -16.49
N LEU A 33 -7.61 -8.52 -15.66
CA LEU A 33 -8.60 -7.61 -15.11
C LEU A 33 -9.11 -6.65 -16.20
N PRO A 34 -10.43 -6.40 -16.27
CA PRO A 34 -11.00 -5.53 -17.30
C PRO A 34 -10.40 -4.11 -17.26
N GLY A 35 -9.90 -3.66 -18.40
CA GLY A 35 -9.30 -2.34 -18.56
C GLY A 35 -7.99 -2.15 -17.78
N PHE A 36 -7.35 -3.22 -17.29
CA PHE A 36 -6.11 -3.12 -16.51
C PHE A 36 -5.04 -2.29 -17.22
N ASP A 37 -4.88 -2.50 -18.52
CA ASP A 37 -3.91 -1.77 -19.34
C ASP A 37 -4.21 -0.27 -19.39
N ASP A 38 -5.48 0.12 -19.36
CA ASP A 38 -5.95 1.51 -19.40
C ASP A 38 -5.98 2.20 -18.03
N TRP A 39 -5.77 1.46 -16.93
CA TRP A 39 -5.78 2.08 -15.61
C TRP A 39 -4.63 3.06 -15.44
N ILE A 40 -4.96 4.26 -14.96
CA ILE A 40 -4.02 5.33 -14.61
C ILE A 40 -3.32 5.00 -13.28
N ILE A 41 -2.41 4.03 -13.34
CA ILE A 41 -1.55 3.56 -12.25
C ILE A 41 -0.19 3.17 -12.81
N GLU A 42 0.86 3.29 -12.01
CA GLU A 42 2.17 2.77 -12.36
C GLU A 42 2.22 1.25 -12.12
N LYS A 43 2.80 0.53 -13.07
CA LYS A 43 2.91 -0.94 -13.03
C LYS A 43 4.37 -1.31 -13.17
N GLU A 44 4.91 -1.96 -12.15
CA GLU A 44 6.31 -2.34 -12.10
C GLU A 44 6.42 -3.84 -11.77
N ASN A 45 7.29 -4.52 -12.50
CA ASN A 45 7.49 -5.95 -12.29
C ASN A 45 8.37 -6.20 -11.08
N ARG A 46 9.33 -5.30 -10.82
CA ARG A 46 10.27 -5.41 -9.71
C ARG A 46 9.60 -5.19 -8.34
N PRO A 47 10.15 -5.77 -7.26
CA PRO A 47 9.77 -5.43 -5.90
C PRO A 47 9.96 -3.93 -5.63
N TYR A 48 9.17 -3.39 -4.70
CA TYR A 48 9.16 -1.95 -4.43
C TYR A 48 10.49 -1.41 -3.94
N ILE A 49 11.23 -2.23 -3.20
CA ILE A 49 12.51 -1.85 -2.62
C ILE A 49 13.57 -1.61 -3.71
N GLU A 50 13.46 -2.33 -4.83
CA GLU A 50 14.31 -2.16 -6.01
C GLU A 50 13.78 -1.05 -6.91
N ALA A 51 12.48 -1.05 -7.17
CA ALA A 51 11.82 -0.06 -8.04
C ALA A 51 11.95 1.38 -7.52
N LEU A 52 12.03 1.55 -6.21
CA LEU A 52 12.06 2.84 -5.51
C LEU A 52 13.32 3.02 -4.68
N GLN A 53 14.40 2.36 -5.06
CA GLN A 53 15.66 2.34 -4.31
C GLN A 53 16.20 3.76 -4.03
N GLU A 54 16.04 4.69 -4.98
CA GLU A 54 16.46 6.09 -4.85
C GLU A 54 15.64 6.90 -3.83
N GLN A 55 14.50 6.36 -3.38
CA GLN A 55 13.60 7.00 -2.42
C GLN A 55 13.38 6.11 -1.18
N LYS A 56 14.33 5.20 -0.90
CA LYS A 56 14.20 4.20 0.17
C LYS A 56 13.91 4.83 1.53
N GLU A 57 14.52 5.97 1.85
CA GLU A 57 14.31 6.73 3.08
C GLU A 57 12.90 7.32 3.22
N ASN A 58 12.16 7.36 2.11
CA ASN A 58 10.78 7.83 2.07
C ASN A 58 9.77 6.68 2.13
N LEU A 59 10.22 5.42 2.10
CA LEU A 59 9.35 4.25 2.19
C LEU A 59 8.85 4.01 3.61
N VAL A 60 7.53 3.82 3.73
CA VAL A 60 6.85 3.53 4.99
C VAL A 60 5.90 2.36 4.79
N TYR A 61 6.15 1.23 5.45
CA TYR A 61 5.30 0.04 5.41
C TYR A 61 4.12 0.16 6.39
N LEU A 62 2.90 0.08 5.85
CA LEU A 62 1.67 0.02 6.63
C LEU A 62 1.42 -1.42 7.11
N THR A 63 1.53 -1.64 8.42
CA THR A 63 1.25 -2.94 9.05
C THR A 63 0.52 -2.78 10.37
N ALA A 64 -0.40 -3.69 10.69
CA ALA A 64 -1.14 -3.68 11.95
C ALA A 64 -0.24 -3.95 13.16
N ASP A 65 0.91 -4.61 12.94
CA ASP A 65 1.87 -5.00 13.98
C ASP A 65 2.84 -3.85 14.36
N ALA A 66 2.78 -2.70 13.69
CA ALA A 66 3.66 -1.57 13.99
C ALA A 66 3.34 -0.92 15.34
N GLU A 67 4.37 -0.45 16.03
CA GLU A 67 4.22 0.28 17.30
C GLU A 67 3.67 1.70 17.06
N THR A 68 4.28 2.41 16.10
CA THR A 68 3.94 3.79 15.73
C THR A 68 2.61 3.89 15.01
N VAL A 69 1.74 4.77 15.47
CA VAL A 69 0.46 5.10 14.80
C VAL A 69 0.68 6.20 13.77
N LEU A 70 0.13 6.03 12.57
CA LEU A 70 0.07 7.10 11.57
C LEU A 70 -1.02 8.10 11.97
N GLU A 71 -0.62 9.27 12.47
CA GLU A 71 -1.55 10.34 12.84
C GLU A 71 -2.02 11.09 11.59
N GLU A 72 -1.08 11.58 10.80
CA GLU A 72 -1.31 12.30 9.56
C GLU A 72 -0.39 11.78 8.45
N PRO A 73 -0.89 11.62 7.21
CA PRO A 73 -0.04 11.24 6.08
C PRO A 73 0.87 12.39 5.64
N ASP A 74 2.16 12.10 5.49
CA ASP A 74 3.18 12.99 4.95
C ASP A 74 3.26 12.82 3.43
N GLN A 75 3.09 13.92 2.70
CA GLN A 75 3.10 13.95 1.23
C GLN A 75 4.45 13.57 0.62
N LYS A 76 5.54 13.67 1.38
CA LYS A 76 6.89 13.28 0.96
C LYS A 76 7.15 11.78 1.13
N LYS A 77 6.27 11.07 1.85
CA LYS A 77 6.41 9.64 2.11
C LYS A 77 5.65 8.79 1.10
N ILE A 78 6.15 7.58 0.95
CA ILE A 78 5.60 6.55 0.08
C ILE A 78 5.07 5.45 0.97
N TYR A 79 3.75 5.32 1.01
CA TYR A 79 3.08 4.35 1.87
C TYR A 79 2.89 3.03 1.13
N ILE A 80 3.41 1.96 1.73
CA ILE A 80 3.39 0.60 1.22
C ILE A 80 2.29 -0.17 1.93
N VAL A 81 1.28 -0.62 1.18
CA VAL A 81 0.26 -1.55 1.67
C VAL A 81 0.59 -2.95 1.17
N GLY A 82 0.72 -3.92 2.07
CA GLY A 82 0.89 -5.32 1.69
C GLY A 82 -0.39 -5.89 1.05
N GLY A 83 -0.22 -6.68 0.00
CA GLY A 83 -1.33 -7.18 -0.83
C GLY A 83 -1.75 -8.58 -0.48
N LEU A 84 -1.13 -9.12 0.58
CA LEU A 84 -1.42 -10.42 1.10
C LEU A 84 -2.82 -10.34 1.74
N VAL A 85 -3.81 -10.94 1.09
CA VAL A 85 -5.12 -11.19 1.72
C VAL A 85 -4.97 -12.46 2.57
N ASP A 86 -4.08 -12.38 3.53
CA ASP A 86 -4.06 -13.36 4.58
C ASP A 86 -4.91 -12.81 5.74
N ARG A 87 -5.88 -13.59 6.18
CA ARG A 87 -6.82 -13.23 7.27
C ARG A 87 -6.10 -13.25 8.63
N ASN A 88 -4.93 -12.63 8.72
CA ASN A 88 -4.07 -12.59 9.89
C ASN A 88 -3.55 -13.97 10.33
N ARG A 89 -3.40 -14.93 9.39
CA ARG A 89 -2.86 -16.28 9.65
C ARG A 89 -1.36 -16.23 9.92
N TRP A 90 -0.66 -15.25 9.37
CA TRP A 90 0.78 -15.06 9.46
C TRP A 90 1.11 -13.68 10.08
N LYS A 91 0.88 -13.57 11.38
CA LYS A 91 1.27 -12.37 12.15
C LYS A 91 2.78 -12.10 12.01
N GLY A 92 3.16 -10.84 11.82
CA GLY A 92 4.55 -10.40 11.83
C GLY A 92 5.34 -10.56 10.53
N ILE A 93 4.82 -11.17 9.45
CA ILE A 93 5.57 -11.30 8.18
C ILE A 93 5.92 -9.94 7.60
N THR A 94 4.95 -9.04 7.48
CA THR A 94 5.16 -7.70 6.91
C THR A 94 6.09 -6.85 7.78
N MET A 95 5.97 -6.98 9.11
CA MET A 95 6.84 -6.29 10.06
C MET A 95 8.28 -6.80 9.97
N LYS A 96 8.48 -8.12 9.89
CA LYS A 96 9.79 -8.74 9.72
C LYS A 96 10.44 -8.29 8.40
N LYS A 97 9.70 -8.33 7.30
CA LYS A 97 10.18 -7.90 5.98
C LYS A 97 10.61 -6.43 5.99
N ALA A 98 9.76 -5.53 6.47
CA ALA A 98 10.10 -4.11 6.56
C ALA A 98 11.35 -3.84 7.42
N LYS A 99 11.53 -4.63 8.50
CA LYS A 99 12.71 -4.55 9.36
C LYS A 99 13.97 -5.06 8.65
N GLU A 100 13.90 -6.16 7.92
CA GLU A 100 15.02 -6.70 7.13
C GLU A 100 15.42 -5.75 6.00
N GLU A 101 14.45 -5.07 5.38
CA GLU A 101 14.68 -4.06 4.36
C GLU A 101 15.15 -2.72 4.95
N GLY A 102 15.03 -2.52 6.27
CA GLY A 102 15.42 -1.30 6.96
C GLY A 102 14.55 -0.08 6.62
N ILE A 103 13.24 -0.29 6.42
CA ILE A 103 12.28 0.79 6.14
C ILE A 103 11.35 1.04 7.34
N GLN A 104 10.82 2.26 7.43
CA GLN A 104 9.93 2.64 8.52
C GLN A 104 8.63 1.83 8.47
N THR A 105 8.04 1.56 9.63
CA THR A 105 6.70 0.95 9.72
C THR A 105 5.77 1.83 10.54
N VAL A 106 4.49 1.86 10.15
CA VAL A 106 3.42 2.52 10.93
C VAL A 106 2.12 1.72 10.81
N LYS A 107 1.24 1.82 11.81
CA LYS A 107 -0.12 1.26 11.75
C LYS A 107 -1.13 2.36 11.50
N LEU A 108 -2.19 2.03 10.78
CA LEU A 108 -3.32 2.93 10.61
C LEU A 108 -4.00 3.18 11.96
N PRO A 109 -4.55 4.39 12.19
CA PRO A 109 -5.13 4.79 13.48
C PRO A 109 -6.50 4.14 13.76
N ILE A 110 -6.76 2.91 13.31
CA ILE A 110 -8.10 2.27 13.28
C ILE A 110 -8.71 2.09 14.68
N GLY A 111 -7.88 1.84 15.70
CA GLY A 111 -8.34 1.70 17.10
C GLY A 111 -9.09 2.94 17.62
N ASN A 112 -8.76 4.12 17.12
CA ASN A 112 -9.42 5.37 17.50
C ASN A 112 -10.77 5.57 16.78
N TYR A 113 -11.01 4.87 15.67
CA TYR A 113 -12.25 5.01 14.87
C TYR A 113 -13.23 3.87 15.13
N LEU A 114 -12.81 2.74 15.71
CA LEU A 114 -13.73 1.66 16.11
C LEU A 114 -14.69 2.08 17.24
N LYS A 115 -14.39 3.17 17.97
CA LYS A 115 -15.31 3.79 18.95
C LYS A 115 -16.26 4.84 18.35
N MET A 116 -16.11 5.22 17.08
CA MET A 116 -16.96 6.20 16.43
C MET A 116 -17.54 5.65 15.13
N SER A 117 -18.82 5.32 15.15
CA SER A 117 -19.58 5.09 13.93
C SER A 117 -19.47 6.31 12.99
N ARG A 118 -19.18 6.04 11.71
CA ARG A 118 -19.32 6.95 10.57
C ARG A 118 -18.65 8.32 10.75
N SER A 119 -17.37 8.41 10.42
CA SER A 119 -16.78 9.69 10.04
C SER A 119 -15.77 9.48 8.93
N GLN A 120 -16.16 9.81 7.70
CA GLN A 120 -15.26 9.94 6.57
C GLN A 120 -14.24 11.03 6.90
N ARG A 121 -13.02 10.65 7.29
CA ARG A 121 -11.90 11.58 7.31
C ARG A 121 -11.30 11.65 5.90
N ARG A 122 -11.33 12.87 5.35
CA ARG A 122 -10.79 13.24 4.04
C ARG A 122 -9.27 13.08 4.08
N ALA A 123 -8.72 12.13 3.33
CA ALA A 123 -7.29 12.11 3.03
C ALA A 123 -7.02 13.13 1.92
N GLN A 124 -6.14 14.10 2.18
CA GLN A 124 -5.57 14.96 1.14
C GLN A 124 -4.30 14.29 0.59
N SER A 125 -4.12 14.35 -0.74
CA SER A 125 -2.99 13.89 -1.59
C SER A 125 -2.05 12.87 -0.99
N ASN A 126 -2.07 11.63 -1.49
CA ASN A 126 -1.09 10.61 -1.11
C ASN A 126 -0.36 10.05 -2.35
N HIS A 127 0.80 9.44 -2.14
CA HIS A 127 1.31 8.38 -3.02
C HIS A 127 1.01 7.06 -2.28
N MET A 128 -0.20 6.51 -2.47
CA MET A 128 -0.57 5.26 -1.83
C MET A 128 -0.19 4.12 -2.77
N LYS A 129 0.85 3.38 -2.42
CA LYS A 129 1.33 2.28 -3.26
C LYS A 129 0.82 0.97 -2.69
N ILE A 130 0.11 0.22 -3.53
CA ILE A 130 -0.51 -1.05 -3.15
C ILE A 130 0.41 -2.13 -3.69
N PHE A 131 1.11 -2.80 -2.80
CA PHE A 131 1.98 -3.90 -3.13
C PHE A 131 1.24 -5.19 -2.90
N HIS A 132 1.63 -6.26 -3.57
CA HIS A 132 1.43 -7.63 -3.12
C HIS A 132 2.80 -8.27 -3.26
N ASP A 133 3.40 -8.58 -2.12
CA ASP A 133 4.71 -9.22 -2.08
C ASP A 133 4.46 -10.64 -1.56
N VAL A 134 4.53 -11.60 -2.47
CA VAL A 134 4.60 -13.02 -2.13
C VAL A 134 6.09 -13.32 -2.11
N GLU A 135 6.52 -13.95 -1.02
CA GLU A 135 7.88 -14.49 -0.82
C GLU A 135 8.57 -14.96 -2.10
#